data_AF-A0A128F9Q9-F1
#
_entry.id   AF-A0A128F9Q9-F1
#
_cell.length_a   1.000
_cell.length_b   1.000
_cell.length_c   1.000
_cell.angle_alpha   90.00
_cell.angle_beta   90.00
_cell.angle_gamma   90.00
#
_symmetry.space_group_name_H-M   'P 1'
#
loop_
_entity.id
_entity.type
_entity.pdbx_description
1 polymer ?
#
loop_
_entity_poly.entity_id
_entity_poly.type
_entity_poly.pdbx_seq_one_letter_code
_entity_poly.pdbx_strand_id
1 'polypeptide(L)'
;MVMINVNTRKILKGELAKAKWKEGKEIWNSWVAQNPEADIDLSFVHFSDEDKVEWRDKSGNIKKGFNFEGFNFPNGNITFHRAVFFVGDVSFANAVFGNGYLDFTHVIFNTGTKNFSKVDFGKGTVDFSNSEFGEGLTIFSKSKFLDGNVIFYNTSFGKGDIHFESVSFNVYNLLFQYASFNDGHVSFRKSDFFTASVDFQNSSFGVGNVDFSELKFSERISFEYTDFGKGSVSFAGVEFEGPNIDFLSAKVDEGFITFDNAKFSDWNVRFERAIFKCNASFENITIHPNCNSFSFKDAKFDGSFRLSFTEEVTLIPDLVGTKVNHQVDLHKLKCRPKGVRKKINSNEKVNENDLPKLTRLKELAESSKDHDTALRFHADEIRIKRKWWNLISYFFDISSNYGQEIFRPILCLIITIIILISLTYVAITCDYKKSDFLSVDFLYNDNWSCYHELERYEVRDKAVILALSKAIPFIGNIGTDSRAVEKKLELPDWYKLISYFFSILSYVFIFLIGLCLRNRYRI
;
A
#
# COMPACT_ATOMS: atom_id res chain seq x y z
N MET A 1 48.59 -20.42 36.50
CA MET A 1 49.09 -19.44 35.51
C MET A 1 48.67 -19.96 34.14
N VAL A 2 47.56 -19.46 33.60
CA VAL A 2 47.04 -19.89 32.28
C VAL A 2 47.82 -19.11 31.23
N MET A 3 48.59 -19.81 30.39
CA MET A 3 49.23 -19.19 29.25
C MET A 3 48.17 -18.83 28.21
N ILE A 4 47.85 -17.54 28.13
CA ILE A 4 47.09 -16.98 27.01
C ILE A 4 48.03 -17.03 25.80
N ASN A 5 47.82 -18.02 24.94
CA ASN A 5 48.53 -18.11 23.68
C ASN A 5 47.94 -17.06 22.75
N VAL A 6 48.50 -15.83 22.78
CA VAL A 6 48.18 -14.79 21.81
C VAL A 6 48.81 -15.23 20.50
N ASN A 7 48.07 -16.02 19.71
CA ASN A 7 48.45 -16.36 18.35
C ASN A 7 48.44 -15.06 17.56
N THR A 8 49.58 -14.39 17.48
CA THR A 8 49.73 -13.15 16.71
C THR A 8 49.58 -13.52 15.24
N ARG A 9 48.45 -13.12 14.64
CA ARG A 9 48.23 -13.29 13.20
C ARG A 9 49.37 -12.59 12.45
N LYS A 10 49.84 -13.21 11.38
CA LYS A 10 50.83 -12.58 10.50
C LYS A 10 50.16 -11.35 9.85
N ILE A 11 50.84 -10.21 9.87
CA ILE A 11 50.31 -8.97 9.28
C ILE A 11 51.19 -8.57 8.10
N LEU A 12 50.58 -8.41 6.93
CA LEU A 12 51.22 -7.79 5.77
C LEU A 12 50.73 -6.34 5.68
N LYS A 13 51.63 -5.37 5.92
CA LYS A 13 51.24 -3.97 6.16
C LYS A 13 51.94 -2.92 5.28
N GLY A 14 51.24 -1.82 5.03
CA GLY A 14 51.71 -0.61 4.37
C GLY A 14 52.34 -0.87 3.00
N GLU A 15 53.49 -0.26 2.76
CA GLU A 15 54.24 -0.38 1.50
C GLU A 15 54.68 -1.83 1.19
N LEU A 16 54.85 -2.70 2.20
CA LEU A 16 55.14 -4.12 1.95
C LEU A 16 53.92 -4.84 1.37
N ALA A 17 52.71 -4.51 1.84
CA ALA A 17 51.48 -5.02 1.26
C ALA A 17 51.27 -4.49 -0.16
N LYS A 18 51.51 -3.20 -0.40
CA LYS A 18 51.44 -2.59 -1.74
C LYS A 18 52.45 -3.22 -2.70
N ALA A 19 53.70 -3.41 -2.28
CA ALA A 19 54.72 -4.08 -3.08
C ALA A 19 54.32 -5.51 -3.43
N LYS A 20 53.78 -6.27 -2.46
CA LYS A 20 53.30 -7.63 -2.69
C LYS A 20 52.13 -7.66 -3.69
N TRP A 21 51.22 -6.70 -3.60
CA TRP A 21 50.14 -6.54 -4.56
C TRP A 21 50.67 -6.28 -5.99
N LYS A 22 51.71 -5.44 -6.14
CA LYS A 22 52.35 -5.16 -7.44
C LYS A 22 53.06 -6.37 -8.06
N GLU A 23 53.39 -7.41 -7.30
CA GLU A 23 53.89 -8.69 -7.85
C GLU A 23 52.81 -9.44 -8.67
N GLY A 24 51.54 -9.06 -8.52
CA GLY A 24 50.43 -9.56 -9.31
C GLY A 24 49.61 -10.66 -8.64
N LYS A 25 48.42 -10.90 -9.20
CA LYS A 25 47.37 -11.77 -8.66
C LYS A 25 47.84 -13.17 -8.29
N GLU A 26 48.60 -13.84 -9.16
CA GLU A 26 49.00 -15.24 -8.93
C GLU A 26 49.95 -15.39 -7.73
N ILE A 27 50.88 -14.45 -7.57
CA ILE A 27 51.83 -14.46 -6.46
C ILE A 27 51.12 -14.06 -5.16
N TRP A 28 50.23 -13.07 -5.22
CA TRP A 28 49.38 -12.69 -4.08
C TRP A 28 48.52 -13.88 -3.61
N ASN A 29 47.78 -14.52 -4.52
CA ASN A 29 46.88 -15.63 -4.19
C ASN A 29 47.65 -16.83 -3.64
N SER A 30 48.85 -17.11 -4.17
CA SER A 30 49.74 -18.15 -3.64
C SER A 30 50.21 -17.83 -2.21
N TRP A 31 50.51 -16.56 -1.92
CA TRP A 31 50.87 -16.12 -0.58
C TRP A 31 49.70 -16.24 0.39
N VAL A 32 48.48 -15.88 -0.03
CA VAL A 32 47.26 -16.01 0.80
C VAL A 32 46.94 -17.47 1.08
N ALA A 33 47.12 -18.37 0.11
CA ALA A 33 46.95 -19.82 0.32
C ALA A 33 47.91 -20.37 1.39
N GLN A 34 49.09 -19.78 1.55
CA GLN A 34 50.06 -20.14 2.59
C GLN A 34 49.83 -19.41 3.92
N ASN A 35 49.06 -18.33 3.93
CA ASN A 35 48.82 -17.48 5.10
C ASN A 35 47.31 -17.16 5.24
N PRO A 36 46.44 -18.18 5.36
CA PRO A 36 44.99 -18.00 5.27
C PRO A 36 44.39 -17.18 6.41
N GLU A 37 45.06 -17.09 7.56
CA GLU A 37 44.61 -16.34 8.75
C GLU A 37 45.37 -15.02 8.95
N ALA A 38 46.10 -14.56 7.93
CA ALA A 38 46.86 -13.31 8.02
C ALA A 38 45.93 -12.09 7.98
N ASP A 39 46.37 -10.99 8.61
CA ASP A 39 45.74 -9.69 8.45
C ASP A 39 46.46 -8.90 7.33
N ILE A 40 45.70 -8.11 6.57
CA ILE A 40 46.22 -7.20 5.54
C ILE A 40 45.93 -5.77 5.99
N ASP A 41 46.98 -4.96 6.10
CA ASP A 41 46.85 -3.57 6.53
C ASP A 41 47.40 -2.62 5.46
N LEU A 42 46.51 -2.06 4.65
CA LEU A 42 46.79 -1.02 3.66
C LEU A 42 46.34 0.36 4.17
N SER A 43 46.27 0.55 5.49
CA SER A 43 45.89 1.83 6.07
C SER A 43 46.88 2.93 5.67
N PHE A 44 46.37 4.12 5.38
CA PHE A 44 47.15 5.30 4.97
C PHE A 44 48.01 5.11 3.71
N VAL A 45 47.79 4.04 2.94
CA VAL A 45 48.54 3.79 1.72
C VAL A 45 48.02 4.69 0.60
N HIS A 46 48.96 5.36 -0.08
CA HIS A 46 48.68 6.15 -1.28
C HIS A 46 49.02 5.33 -2.53
N PHE A 47 48.01 5.09 -3.36
CA PHE A 47 48.12 4.46 -4.67
C PHE A 47 48.19 5.56 -5.74
N SER A 48 49.41 5.84 -6.19
CA SER A 48 49.74 6.96 -7.10
C SER A 48 49.76 6.53 -8.57
N ASP A 49 49.98 7.46 -9.50
CA ASP A 49 50.07 7.14 -10.93
C ASP A 49 51.15 6.09 -11.27
N GLU A 50 52.23 6.03 -10.48
CA GLU A 50 53.32 5.05 -10.62
C GLU A 50 52.94 3.64 -10.15
N ASP A 51 51.82 3.51 -9.44
CA ASP A 51 51.29 2.24 -8.96
C ASP A 51 50.26 1.61 -9.91
N LYS A 52 49.89 2.31 -10.98
CA LYS A 52 48.95 1.79 -11.98
C LYS A 52 49.54 0.59 -12.71
N VAL A 53 48.76 -0.48 -12.76
CA VAL A 53 49.07 -1.70 -13.51
C VAL A 53 48.20 -1.78 -14.77
N GLU A 54 48.72 -2.44 -15.80
CA GLU A 54 47.98 -2.72 -17.02
C GLU A 54 47.41 -4.14 -16.99
N TRP A 55 46.16 -4.31 -17.42
CA TRP A 55 45.53 -5.62 -17.56
C TRP A 55 44.58 -5.67 -18.75
N ARG A 56 44.16 -6.86 -19.16
CA ARG A 56 43.15 -7.03 -20.21
C ARG A 56 41.79 -7.29 -19.60
N ASP A 57 40.78 -6.56 -20.06
CA ASP A 57 39.40 -6.89 -19.76
C ASP A 57 38.95 -8.15 -20.53
N LYS A 58 37.72 -8.62 -20.26
CA LYS A 58 37.14 -9.80 -20.91
C LYS A 58 36.95 -9.65 -22.43
N SER A 59 36.97 -8.41 -22.93
CA SER A 59 36.89 -8.08 -24.35
C SER A 59 38.27 -7.96 -25.00
N GLY A 60 39.34 -8.11 -24.23
CA GLY A 60 40.73 -8.02 -24.68
C GLY A 60 41.31 -6.61 -24.70
N ASN A 61 40.55 -5.59 -24.27
CA ASN A 61 41.04 -4.21 -24.22
C ASN A 61 42.04 -4.03 -23.08
N ILE A 62 43.10 -3.28 -23.34
CA ILE A 62 44.08 -2.92 -22.31
C ILE A 62 43.47 -1.82 -21.44
N LYS A 63 43.40 -2.09 -20.14
CA LYS A 63 43.01 -1.16 -19.08
C LYS A 63 44.25 -0.82 -18.26
N LYS A 64 44.25 0.38 -17.67
CA LYS A 64 45.31 0.86 -16.78
C LYS A 64 44.70 1.55 -15.56
N GLY A 65 45.16 1.18 -14.37
CA GLY A 65 44.52 1.55 -13.11
C GLY A 65 44.99 0.70 -11.94
N PHE A 66 44.22 0.69 -10.86
CA PHE A 66 44.52 -0.05 -9.63
C PHE A 66 43.71 -1.35 -9.62
N ASN A 67 44.35 -2.44 -10.02
CA ASN A 67 43.68 -3.71 -10.26
C ASN A 67 43.90 -4.74 -9.16
N PHE A 68 42.81 -5.15 -8.52
CA PHE A 68 42.65 -6.25 -7.57
C PHE A 68 41.70 -7.34 -8.12
N GLU A 69 41.42 -7.35 -9.44
CA GLU A 69 40.51 -8.31 -10.06
C GLU A 69 40.96 -9.75 -9.82
N GLY A 70 40.10 -10.56 -9.20
CA GLY A 70 40.34 -11.97 -8.89
C GLY A 70 41.36 -12.23 -7.77
N PHE A 71 41.71 -11.21 -6.96
CA PHE A 71 42.55 -11.40 -5.79
C PHE A 71 41.76 -12.08 -4.67
N ASN A 72 42.39 -13.05 -4.00
CA ASN A 72 41.88 -13.67 -2.78
C ASN A 72 42.52 -12.97 -1.59
N PHE A 73 41.74 -12.60 -0.59
CA PHE A 73 42.23 -12.06 0.68
C PHE A 73 42.04 -13.09 1.81
N PRO A 74 42.92 -13.09 2.82
CA PRO A 74 42.87 -14.04 3.94
C PRO A 74 41.63 -13.82 4.84
N ASN A 75 41.39 -14.75 5.76
CA ASN A 75 40.33 -14.70 6.79
C ASN A 75 40.61 -13.71 7.92
N GLY A 76 41.84 -13.19 8.02
CA GLY A 76 42.14 -12.12 8.96
C GLY A 76 41.47 -10.81 8.57
N ASN A 77 41.70 -9.76 9.36
CA ASN A 77 41.17 -8.45 9.09
C ASN A 77 41.89 -7.83 7.88
N ILE A 78 41.13 -7.21 6.99
CA ILE A 78 41.66 -6.47 5.84
C ILE A 78 41.25 -5.02 6.01
N THR A 79 42.21 -4.11 6.07
CA THR A 79 41.93 -2.69 6.18
C THR A 79 42.61 -1.88 5.08
N PHE A 80 41.86 -0.94 4.54
CA PHE A 80 42.26 0.14 3.66
C PHE A 80 42.02 1.49 4.36
N HIS A 81 41.92 1.53 5.69
CA HIS A 81 41.56 2.74 6.43
C HIS A 81 42.37 3.96 5.98
N ARG A 82 41.70 5.02 5.53
CA ARG A 82 42.34 6.24 4.99
C ARG A 82 43.30 6.01 3.81
N ALA A 83 43.16 4.91 3.07
CA ALA A 83 43.88 4.73 1.82
C ALA A 83 43.35 5.71 0.75
N VAL A 84 44.25 6.12 -0.15
CA VAL A 84 43.91 7.05 -1.23
C VAL A 84 44.27 6.42 -2.56
N PHE A 85 43.27 6.23 -3.42
CA PHE A 85 43.44 5.92 -4.83
C PHE A 85 43.37 7.22 -5.62
N PHE A 86 44.48 7.61 -6.27
CA PHE A 86 44.52 8.77 -7.16
C PHE A 86 43.67 8.53 -8.42
N VAL A 87 43.72 9.45 -9.39
CA VAL A 87 42.93 9.39 -10.63
C VAL A 87 43.15 8.05 -11.35
N GLY A 88 42.10 7.27 -11.59
CA GLY A 88 42.17 6.02 -12.35
C GLY A 88 41.08 5.00 -11.97
N ASP A 89 40.87 4.01 -12.84
CA ASP A 89 39.95 2.91 -12.56
C ASP A 89 40.50 2.06 -11.39
N VAL A 90 39.64 1.73 -10.42
CA VAL A 90 39.90 0.82 -9.31
C VAL A 90 39.01 -0.40 -9.48
N SER A 91 39.60 -1.59 -9.58
CA SER A 91 38.83 -2.83 -9.82
C SER A 91 39.12 -3.86 -8.76
N PHE A 92 38.09 -4.27 -8.01
CA PHE A 92 38.06 -5.47 -7.19
C PHE A 92 37.25 -6.58 -7.84
N ALA A 93 36.93 -6.48 -9.14
CA ALA A 93 35.99 -7.40 -9.79
C ALA A 93 36.37 -8.87 -9.55
N ASN A 94 35.40 -9.73 -9.18
CA ASN A 94 35.63 -11.14 -8.86
C ASN A 94 36.65 -11.42 -7.72
N ALA A 95 37.05 -10.43 -6.92
CA ALA A 95 37.86 -10.66 -5.72
C ALA A 95 37.06 -11.44 -4.67
N VAL A 96 37.77 -12.17 -3.81
CA VAL A 96 37.19 -12.95 -2.71
C VAL A 96 37.85 -12.50 -1.41
N PHE A 97 37.06 -11.93 -0.51
CA PHE A 97 37.49 -11.57 0.83
C PHE A 97 37.19 -12.70 1.82
N GLY A 98 38.08 -12.90 2.80
CA GLY A 98 37.86 -13.84 3.88
C GLY A 98 36.83 -13.33 4.90
N ASN A 99 36.72 -14.03 6.02
CA ASN A 99 35.64 -13.78 6.99
C ASN A 99 35.97 -12.72 8.07
N GLY A 100 37.13 -12.07 8.00
CA GLY A 100 37.53 -11.02 8.93
C GLY A 100 36.85 -9.69 8.66
N TYR A 101 37.08 -8.70 9.53
CA TYR A 101 36.56 -7.35 9.32
C TYR A 101 37.20 -6.71 8.09
N LEU A 102 36.38 -6.15 7.19
CA LEU A 102 36.80 -5.47 5.98
C LEU A 102 36.53 -3.97 6.09
N ASP A 103 37.60 -3.20 6.23
CA ASP A 103 37.55 -1.79 6.57
C ASP A 103 38.00 -0.93 5.38
N PHE A 104 37.06 -0.20 4.78
CA PHE A 104 37.27 0.88 3.80
C PHE A 104 36.91 2.25 4.39
N THR A 105 36.94 2.41 5.71
CA THR A 105 36.54 3.67 6.34
C THR A 105 37.50 4.79 5.96
N HIS A 106 36.96 5.97 5.65
CA HIS A 106 37.72 7.14 5.20
C HIS A 106 38.57 6.91 3.94
N VAL A 107 38.29 5.89 3.12
CA VAL A 107 38.97 5.70 1.84
C VAL A 107 38.55 6.77 0.86
N ILE A 108 39.51 7.27 0.08
CA ILE A 108 39.25 8.21 -1.01
C ILE A 108 39.56 7.51 -2.33
N PHE A 109 38.51 7.17 -3.07
CA PHE A 109 38.61 6.88 -4.49
C PHE A 109 38.38 8.20 -5.23
N ASN A 110 39.40 8.71 -5.92
CA ASN A 110 39.24 9.93 -6.73
C ASN A 110 38.41 9.61 -8.00
N THR A 111 38.73 10.23 -9.12
CA THR A 111 38.00 10.03 -10.37
C THR A 111 38.33 8.68 -11.01
N GLY A 112 37.33 8.01 -11.56
CA GLY A 112 37.49 6.74 -12.29
C GLY A 112 36.35 5.77 -12.02
N THR A 113 36.38 4.62 -12.68
CA THR A 113 35.41 3.54 -12.40
C THR A 113 35.82 2.79 -11.13
N LYS A 114 34.90 2.61 -10.19
CA LYS A 114 35.09 1.78 -8.99
C LYS A 114 34.30 0.48 -9.15
N ASN A 115 34.99 -0.60 -9.51
CA ASN A 115 34.36 -1.85 -9.90
C ASN A 115 34.51 -2.94 -8.82
N PHE A 116 33.45 -3.15 -8.04
CA PHE A 116 33.25 -4.23 -7.07
C PHE A 116 32.29 -5.31 -7.59
N SER A 117 32.14 -5.44 -8.91
CA SER A 117 31.23 -6.43 -9.49
C SER A 117 31.70 -7.86 -9.20
N LYS A 118 30.74 -8.74 -8.86
CA LYS A 118 30.99 -10.16 -8.56
C LYS A 118 31.98 -10.42 -7.43
N VAL A 119 32.20 -9.44 -6.54
CA VAL A 119 33.00 -9.64 -5.33
C VAL A 119 32.25 -10.56 -4.37
N ASP A 120 32.96 -11.50 -3.76
CA ASP A 120 32.52 -12.16 -2.53
C ASP A 120 33.16 -11.42 -1.36
N PHE A 121 32.35 -10.69 -0.60
CA PHE A 121 32.83 -9.89 0.53
C PHE A 121 33.06 -10.72 1.80
N GLY A 122 32.81 -12.04 1.76
CA GLY A 122 32.98 -12.92 2.91
C GLY A 122 31.91 -12.70 3.97
N LYS A 123 32.16 -13.24 5.18
CA LYS A 123 31.22 -13.22 6.32
C LYS A 123 31.41 -12.07 7.32
N GLY A 124 32.45 -11.27 7.12
CA GLY A 124 32.81 -10.19 8.03
C GLY A 124 31.92 -8.97 7.86
N THR A 125 32.01 -8.04 8.82
CA THR A 125 31.44 -6.70 8.61
C THR A 125 32.26 -5.98 7.54
N VAL A 126 31.57 -5.34 6.59
CA VAL A 126 32.15 -4.51 5.53
C VAL A 126 31.79 -3.05 5.79
N ASP A 127 32.79 -2.20 5.94
CA ASP A 127 32.61 -0.83 6.40
C ASP A 127 33.23 0.20 5.46
N PHE A 128 32.41 1.00 4.81
CA PHE A 128 32.77 2.12 3.94
C PHE A 128 32.49 3.47 4.61
N SER A 129 32.33 3.53 5.93
CA SER A 129 31.91 4.76 6.61
C SER A 129 32.87 5.92 6.37
N ASN A 130 32.32 7.10 6.12
CA ASN A 130 33.07 8.33 5.82
C ASN A 130 34.01 8.23 4.60
N SER A 131 33.81 7.26 3.70
CA SER A 131 34.57 7.18 2.45
C SER A 131 34.01 8.10 1.36
N GLU A 132 34.86 8.45 0.40
CA GLU A 132 34.55 9.25 -0.78
C GLU A 132 34.86 8.43 -2.03
N PHE A 133 33.85 8.11 -2.83
CA PHE A 133 34.03 7.35 -4.08
C PHE A 133 34.40 8.24 -5.27
N GLY A 134 34.28 9.56 -5.15
CA GLY A 134 34.64 10.51 -6.20
C GLY A 134 33.84 10.34 -7.50
N GLU A 135 34.24 11.05 -8.55
CA GLU A 135 33.51 11.00 -9.83
C GLU A 135 33.75 9.68 -10.60
N GLY A 136 32.75 9.23 -11.34
CA GLY A 136 32.79 8.03 -12.19
C GLY A 136 31.92 6.88 -11.66
N LEU A 137 31.68 5.92 -12.54
CA LEU A 137 30.78 4.79 -12.33
C LEU A 137 31.21 3.92 -11.13
N THR A 138 30.27 3.61 -10.23
CA THR A 138 30.46 2.68 -9.10
C THR A 138 29.62 1.43 -9.32
N ILE A 139 30.25 0.25 -9.31
CA ILE A 139 29.59 -1.01 -9.67
C ILE A 139 29.75 -2.03 -8.55
N PHE A 140 28.66 -2.43 -7.91
CA PHE A 140 28.59 -3.58 -7.00
C PHE A 140 27.86 -4.77 -7.64
N SER A 141 27.39 -4.65 -8.88
CA SER A 141 26.51 -5.64 -9.52
C SER A 141 27.02 -7.09 -9.37
N LYS A 142 26.10 -7.99 -9.01
CA LYS A 142 26.35 -9.43 -8.82
C LYS A 142 27.32 -9.78 -7.69
N SER A 143 27.66 -8.84 -6.81
CA SER A 143 28.43 -9.14 -5.60
C SER A 143 27.58 -9.88 -4.56
N LYS A 144 28.27 -10.44 -3.56
CA LYS A 144 27.65 -11.12 -2.43
C LYS A 144 28.20 -10.54 -1.13
N PHE A 145 27.29 -10.15 -0.25
CA PHE A 145 27.58 -9.83 1.14
C PHE A 145 26.93 -10.93 1.98
N LEU A 146 27.74 -11.69 2.71
CA LEU A 146 27.28 -12.81 3.51
C LEU A 146 27.45 -12.41 4.97
N ASP A 147 26.43 -12.59 5.80
CA ASP A 147 26.49 -12.33 7.25
C ASP A 147 26.94 -10.88 7.59
N GLY A 148 27.19 -10.59 8.87
CA GLY A 148 27.77 -9.33 9.31
C GLY A 148 26.91 -8.09 9.01
N ASN A 149 27.53 -6.90 9.04
CA ASN A 149 26.88 -5.65 8.63
C ASN A 149 27.57 -5.08 7.39
N VAL A 150 26.83 -4.32 6.58
CA VAL A 150 27.37 -3.52 5.48
C VAL A 150 27.05 -2.06 5.76
N ILE A 151 28.09 -1.25 5.89
CA ILE A 151 27.98 0.10 6.45
C ILE A 151 28.51 1.12 5.44
N PHE A 152 27.64 2.03 5.01
CA PHE A 152 27.92 3.20 4.17
C PHE A 152 27.55 4.49 4.93
N TYR A 153 27.80 4.51 6.25
CA TYR A 153 27.44 5.64 7.10
C TYR A 153 28.23 6.88 6.70
N ASN A 154 27.53 7.97 6.38
CA ASN A 154 28.14 9.23 5.95
C ASN A 154 29.11 9.06 4.75
N THR A 155 28.83 8.09 3.87
CA THR A 155 29.61 7.86 2.64
C THR A 155 29.16 8.82 1.53
N SER A 156 30.10 9.39 0.80
CA SER A 156 29.82 10.17 -0.41
C SER A 156 30.19 9.36 -1.66
N PHE A 157 29.19 9.01 -2.48
CA PHE A 157 29.45 8.23 -3.69
C PHE A 157 29.99 9.06 -4.87
N GLY A 158 29.97 10.39 -4.78
CA GLY A 158 30.35 11.29 -5.87
C GLY A 158 29.43 11.21 -7.09
N LYS A 159 29.80 11.92 -8.17
CA LYS A 159 28.99 11.96 -9.40
C LYS A 159 29.24 10.74 -10.28
N GLY A 160 28.19 10.14 -10.82
CA GLY A 160 28.24 8.99 -11.72
C GLY A 160 27.23 7.94 -11.32
N ASP A 161 26.91 7.03 -12.25
CA ASP A 161 25.94 5.98 -11.97
C ASP A 161 26.45 5.01 -10.90
N ILE A 162 25.52 4.46 -10.12
CA ILE A 162 25.77 3.54 -9.02
C ILE A 162 24.91 2.29 -9.22
N HIS A 163 25.55 1.15 -9.46
CA HIS A 163 24.87 -0.09 -9.80
C HIS A 163 25.00 -1.12 -8.67
N PHE A 164 23.92 -1.31 -7.92
CA PHE A 164 23.70 -2.42 -6.98
C PHE A 164 22.76 -3.46 -7.58
N GLU A 165 22.97 -3.84 -8.85
CA GLU A 165 22.07 -4.76 -9.56
C GLU A 165 22.40 -6.24 -9.30
N SER A 166 21.38 -7.04 -9.00
CA SER A 166 21.54 -8.48 -8.71
C SER A 166 22.55 -8.78 -7.59
N VAL A 167 22.64 -7.90 -6.61
CA VAL A 167 23.45 -8.09 -5.39
C VAL A 167 22.68 -8.98 -4.43
N SER A 168 23.38 -9.89 -3.77
CA SER A 168 22.82 -10.67 -2.66
C SER A 168 23.25 -10.04 -1.35
N PHE A 169 22.34 -9.34 -0.68
CA PHE A 169 22.52 -8.82 0.67
C PHE A 169 21.91 -9.80 1.66
N ASN A 170 22.74 -10.71 2.19
CA ASN A 170 22.36 -11.62 3.25
C ASN A 170 23.07 -11.22 4.54
N VAL A 171 22.74 -10.04 5.07
CA VAL A 171 23.49 -9.36 6.16
C VAL A 171 22.55 -8.95 7.29
N TYR A 172 23.04 -8.75 8.51
CA TYR A 172 22.20 -8.25 9.60
C TYR A 172 21.67 -6.85 9.29
N ASN A 173 22.55 -5.88 9.03
CA ASN A 173 22.16 -4.51 8.73
C ASN A 173 22.86 -3.98 7.49
N LEU A 174 22.10 -3.28 6.65
CA LEU A 174 22.59 -2.50 5.52
C LEU A 174 22.30 -1.02 5.80
N LEU A 175 23.34 -0.25 6.09
CA LEU A 175 23.23 1.12 6.62
C LEU A 175 23.75 2.14 5.61
N PHE A 176 22.87 2.98 5.08
CA PHE A 176 23.17 4.14 4.22
C PHE A 176 22.82 5.47 4.93
N GLN A 177 22.81 5.47 6.26
CA GLN A 177 22.46 6.66 7.03
C GLN A 177 23.43 7.81 6.70
N TYR A 178 22.88 8.99 6.41
CA TYR A 178 23.65 10.17 5.98
C TYR A 178 24.46 9.99 4.69
N ALA A 179 24.26 8.91 3.94
CA ALA A 179 24.95 8.72 2.67
C ALA A 179 24.49 9.74 1.63
N SER A 180 25.42 10.20 0.79
CA SER A 180 25.12 11.04 -0.37
C SER A 180 25.46 10.29 -1.65
N PHE A 181 24.42 9.91 -2.40
CA PHE A 181 24.57 9.27 -3.70
C PHE A 181 24.88 10.29 -4.82
N ASN A 182 24.70 11.60 -4.55
CA ASN A 182 24.96 12.71 -5.48
C ASN A 182 24.30 12.51 -6.87
N ASP A 183 24.89 13.06 -7.93
CA ASP A 183 24.29 13.03 -9.27
C ASP A 183 24.65 11.73 -10.00
N GLY A 184 23.66 11.00 -10.50
CA GLY A 184 23.82 9.74 -11.23
C GLY A 184 22.63 8.81 -11.07
N HIS A 185 22.47 7.85 -11.97
CA HIS A 185 21.45 6.81 -11.84
C HIS A 185 21.84 5.82 -10.74
N VAL A 186 20.93 5.57 -9.80
CA VAL A 186 21.13 4.57 -8.74
C VAL A 186 20.16 3.40 -8.95
N SER A 187 20.69 2.22 -9.19
CA SER A 187 19.88 1.02 -9.47
C SER A 187 20.16 -0.08 -8.46
N PHE A 188 19.12 -0.53 -7.76
CA PHE A 188 19.16 -1.71 -6.89
C PHE A 188 18.48 -2.93 -7.52
N ARG A 189 18.04 -2.82 -8.77
CA ARG A 189 17.11 -3.74 -9.44
C ARG A 189 17.55 -5.21 -9.34
N LYS A 190 16.58 -6.11 -9.10
CA LYS A 190 16.77 -7.57 -8.98
C LYS A 190 17.75 -8.01 -7.88
N SER A 191 18.01 -7.16 -6.90
CA SER A 191 18.81 -7.53 -5.74
C SER A 191 17.95 -8.16 -4.66
N ASP A 192 18.55 -9.11 -3.95
CA ASP A 192 17.89 -9.80 -2.85
C ASP A 192 18.30 -9.15 -1.53
N PHE A 193 17.32 -8.66 -0.76
CA PHE A 193 17.52 -8.08 0.56
C PHE A 193 17.02 -9.05 1.65
N PHE A 194 17.83 -10.08 1.93
CA PHE A 194 17.64 -10.98 3.06
C PHE A 194 18.28 -10.38 4.32
N THR A 195 17.99 -9.10 4.58
CA THR A 195 18.62 -8.33 5.64
C THR A 195 17.69 -8.11 6.80
N ALA A 196 18.19 -8.02 8.04
CA ALA A 196 17.35 -7.69 9.19
C ALA A 196 16.88 -6.23 9.21
N SER A 197 17.67 -5.31 8.63
CA SER A 197 17.28 -3.91 8.47
C SER A 197 18.01 -3.24 7.30
N VAL A 198 17.29 -2.43 6.54
CA VAL A 198 17.84 -1.51 5.53
C VAL A 198 17.53 -0.06 5.94
N ASP A 199 18.54 0.78 6.07
CA ASP A 199 18.36 2.13 6.61
C ASP A 199 19.01 3.21 5.74
N PHE A 200 18.17 4.02 5.07
CA PHE A 200 18.53 5.18 4.27
C PHE A 200 18.25 6.51 5.00
N GLN A 201 18.08 6.49 6.32
CA GLN A 201 17.71 7.69 7.08
C GLN A 201 18.68 8.85 6.85
N ASN A 202 18.16 10.05 6.61
CA ASN A 202 18.93 11.27 6.29
C ASN A 202 19.86 11.16 5.05
N SER A 203 19.65 10.19 4.15
CA SER A 203 20.42 10.09 2.91
C SER A 203 19.89 11.01 1.80
N SER A 204 20.71 11.22 0.75
CA SER A 204 20.35 12.06 -0.40
C SER A 204 20.73 11.41 -1.75
N PHE A 205 19.84 11.48 -2.75
CA PHE A 205 20.03 10.87 -4.07
C PHE A 205 20.33 11.86 -5.22
N GLY A 206 20.47 13.16 -4.94
CA GLY A 206 20.91 14.16 -5.91
C GLY A 206 20.08 14.22 -7.18
N VAL A 207 20.73 14.31 -8.35
CA VAL A 207 20.07 14.30 -9.66
C VAL A 207 20.26 12.96 -10.37
N GLY A 208 19.18 12.26 -10.67
CA GLY A 208 19.21 10.98 -11.38
C GLY A 208 18.02 10.10 -11.03
N ASN A 209 17.79 9.07 -11.84
CA ASN A 209 16.73 8.09 -11.55
C ASN A 209 17.20 7.12 -10.47
N VAL A 210 16.29 6.77 -9.56
CA VAL A 210 16.50 5.80 -8.49
C VAL A 210 15.55 4.62 -8.68
N ASP A 211 16.10 3.42 -8.87
CA ASP A 211 15.33 2.22 -9.20
C ASP A 211 15.40 1.16 -8.10
N PHE A 212 14.29 1.03 -7.36
CA PHE A 212 13.99 -0.03 -6.39
C PHE A 212 12.92 -1.02 -6.91
N SER A 213 12.69 -1.08 -8.23
CA SER A 213 11.65 -1.93 -8.80
C SER A 213 11.99 -3.42 -8.71
N GLU A 214 10.94 -4.23 -8.61
CA GLU A 214 11.02 -5.70 -8.57
C GLU A 214 11.89 -6.23 -7.41
N LEU A 215 12.01 -5.47 -6.30
CA LEU A 215 12.74 -5.90 -5.11
C LEU A 215 11.84 -6.56 -4.07
N LYS A 216 12.46 -7.36 -3.22
CA LYS A 216 11.84 -7.96 -2.06
C LYS A 216 12.61 -7.57 -0.81
N PHE A 217 11.94 -6.88 0.11
CA PHE A 217 12.46 -6.52 1.43
C PHE A 217 11.85 -7.43 2.48
N SER A 218 12.67 -8.32 3.06
CA SER A 218 12.20 -9.29 4.04
C SER A 218 11.92 -8.69 5.42
N GLU A 219 12.59 -7.60 5.79
CA GLU A 219 12.50 -6.99 7.13
C GLU A 219 12.33 -5.46 7.06
N ARG A 220 12.68 -4.74 8.13
CA ARG A 220 12.48 -3.30 8.27
C ARG A 220 13.21 -2.51 7.18
N ILE A 221 12.52 -1.50 6.64
CA ILE A 221 13.11 -0.51 5.75
C ILE A 221 12.77 0.93 6.17
N SER A 222 13.78 1.79 6.19
CA SER A 222 13.65 3.19 6.57
C SER A 222 14.24 4.12 5.51
N PHE A 223 13.43 5.09 5.09
CA PHE A 223 13.75 6.25 4.26
C PHE A 223 13.38 7.55 5.01
N GLU A 224 13.42 7.53 6.35
CA GLU A 224 13.07 8.68 7.17
C GLU A 224 14.02 9.86 6.87
N TYR A 225 13.45 11.04 6.58
CA TYR A 225 14.18 12.25 6.13
C TYR A 225 15.07 12.05 4.88
N THR A 226 14.84 11.01 4.07
CA THR A 226 15.56 10.82 2.80
C THR A 226 15.12 11.87 1.78
N ASP A 227 16.09 12.52 1.14
CA ASP A 227 15.87 13.38 -0.04
C ASP A 227 16.20 12.60 -1.31
N PHE A 228 15.19 12.11 -2.01
CA PHE A 228 15.38 11.44 -3.30
C PHE A 228 15.80 12.41 -4.42
N GLY A 229 15.78 13.71 -4.17
CA GLY A 229 16.27 14.72 -5.10
C GLY A 229 15.44 14.78 -6.39
N LYS A 230 16.13 14.96 -7.51
CA LYS A 230 15.53 15.21 -8.82
C LYS A 230 15.70 14.01 -9.74
N GLY A 231 14.60 13.37 -10.06
CA GLY A 231 14.60 12.23 -10.98
C GLY A 231 13.49 11.25 -10.62
N SER A 232 13.28 10.28 -11.49
CA SER A 232 12.23 9.30 -11.27
C SER A 232 12.63 8.29 -10.21
N VAL A 233 11.76 8.06 -9.24
CA VAL A 233 11.93 7.07 -8.16
C VAL A 233 10.92 5.94 -8.36
N SER A 234 11.40 4.72 -8.54
CA SER A 234 10.54 3.57 -8.80
C SER A 234 10.60 2.55 -7.68
N PHE A 235 9.47 2.29 -7.04
CA PHE A 235 9.19 1.15 -6.16
C PHE A 235 8.16 0.21 -6.82
N ALA A 236 8.07 0.22 -8.16
CA ALA A 236 7.08 -0.56 -8.89
C ALA A 236 7.30 -2.06 -8.67
N GLY A 237 6.22 -2.76 -8.34
CA GLY A 237 6.23 -4.22 -8.11
C GLY A 237 7.07 -4.66 -6.90
N VAL A 238 7.44 -3.75 -6.00
CA VAL A 238 8.21 -4.10 -4.80
C VAL A 238 7.37 -4.91 -3.81
N GLU A 239 7.97 -5.88 -3.14
CA GLU A 239 7.35 -6.67 -2.09
C GLU A 239 7.99 -6.34 -0.74
N PHE A 240 7.24 -5.66 0.13
CA PHE A 240 7.65 -5.45 1.51
C PHE A 240 7.01 -6.50 2.42
N GLU A 241 7.81 -7.45 2.90
CA GLU A 241 7.37 -8.52 3.81
C GLU A 241 7.61 -8.19 5.28
N GLY A 242 8.56 -7.31 5.56
CA GLY A 242 9.05 -7.00 6.89
C GLY A 242 8.25 -6.01 7.71
N PRO A 243 8.54 -5.93 9.03
CA PRO A 243 7.91 -4.99 9.93
C PRO A 243 8.41 -3.56 9.74
N ASN A 244 7.44 -2.65 9.55
CA ASN A 244 7.61 -1.20 9.47
C ASN A 244 8.34 -0.72 8.21
N ILE A 245 7.57 -0.02 7.37
CA ILE A 245 8.02 0.59 6.13
C ILE A 245 7.88 2.09 6.31
N ASP A 246 9.00 2.79 6.33
CA ASP A 246 9.04 4.17 6.80
C ASP A 246 9.59 5.13 5.75
N PHE A 247 8.77 6.10 5.37
CA PHE A 247 9.06 7.22 4.47
C PHE A 247 8.73 8.55 5.18
N LEU A 248 8.79 8.56 6.51
CA LEU A 248 8.50 9.74 7.34
C LEU A 248 9.35 10.93 6.89
N SER A 249 8.70 12.02 6.47
CA SER A 249 9.35 13.23 5.95
C SER A 249 10.28 13.00 4.76
N ALA A 250 10.13 11.89 4.03
CA ALA A 250 10.85 11.67 2.78
C ALA A 250 10.41 12.68 1.72
N LYS A 251 11.32 13.04 0.82
CA LYS A 251 11.11 14.12 -0.15
C LYS A 251 11.51 13.69 -1.56
N VAL A 252 10.71 14.07 -2.55
CA VAL A 252 11.01 13.93 -3.98
C VAL A 252 10.73 15.27 -4.65
N ASP A 253 11.73 15.83 -5.34
CA ASP A 253 11.64 17.18 -5.91
C ASP A 253 11.06 17.23 -7.33
N GLU A 254 11.56 16.39 -8.24
CA GLU A 254 11.19 16.41 -9.66
C GLU A 254 11.10 14.98 -10.22
N GLY A 255 10.46 14.80 -11.38
CA GLY A 255 10.28 13.49 -12.02
C GLY A 255 8.93 12.86 -11.69
N PHE A 256 8.93 11.61 -11.22
CA PHE A 256 7.75 10.92 -10.68
C PHE A 256 8.18 9.91 -9.62
N ILE A 257 7.29 9.61 -8.69
CA ILE A 257 7.44 8.48 -7.78
C ILE A 257 6.31 7.49 -8.01
N THR A 258 6.64 6.20 -8.12
CA THR A 258 5.65 5.13 -8.30
C THR A 258 5.87 3.99 -7.32
N PHE A 259 4.77 3.52 -6.74
CA PHE A 259 4.66 2.28 -5.97
C PHE A 259 3.69 1.32 -6.68
N ASP A 260 3.50 1.47 -8.00
CA ASP A 260 2.46 0.73 -8.71
C ASP A 260 2.72 -0.78 -8.62
N ASN A 261 1.67 -1.55 -8.30
CA ASN A 261 1.72 -2.99 -8.04
C ASN A 261 2.59 -3.39 -6.82
N ALA A 262 2.96 -2.45 -5.94
CA ALA A 262 3.65 -2.78 -4.70
C ALA A 262 2.77 -3.60 -3.76
N LYS A 263 3.41 -4.50 -3.01
CA LYS A 263 2.77 -5.35 -2.01
C LYS A 263 3.29 -4.99 -0.62
N PHE A 264 2.36 -4.76 0.30
CA PHE A 264 2.66 -4.42 1.69
C PHE A 264 2.10 -5.52 2.61
N SER A 265 2.97 -6.12 3.42
CA SER A 265 2.61 -7.14 4.41
C SER A 265 2.01 -6.55 5.69
N ASP A 266 2.08 -7.33 6.78
CA ASP A 266 1.30 -7.19 8.01
C ASP A 266 1.77 -6.12 8.99
N TRP A 267 2.02 -4.89 8.54
CA TRP A 267 2.68 -3.90 9.42
C TRP A 267 2.24 -2.46 9.18
N ASN A 268 3.03 -1.52 9.71
CA ASN A 268 2.80 -0.09 9.56
C ASN A 268 3.53 0.43 8.34
N VAL A 269 2.80 1.11 7.47
CA VAL A 269 3.34 1.82 6.32
C VAL A 269 3.18 3.31 6.57
N ARG A 270 4.29 4.05 6.66
CA ARG A 270 4.31 5.47 7.00
C ARG A 270 4.90 6.29 5.87
N PHE A 271 4.11 7.19 5.30
CA PHE A 271 4.47 8.28 4.40
C PHE A 271 4.14 9.63 5.05
N GLU A 272 4.10 9.68 6.38
CA GLU A 272 3.68 10.87 7.12
C GLU A 272 4.66 12.02 6.88
N ARG A 273 4.15 13.24 6.71
CA ARG A 273 4.94 14.44 6.41
C ARG A 273 5.81 14.33 5.14
N ALA A 274 5.63 13.30 4.31
CA ALA A 274 6.36 13.16 3.07
C ALA A 274 5.99 14.28 2.09
N ILE A 275 6.95 14.73 1.28
CA ILE A 275 6.78 15.84 0.34
C ILE A 275 7.03 15.31 -1.07
N PHE A 276 5.95 15.16 -1.83
CA PHE A 276 5.98 14.76 -3.24
C PHE A 276 5.74 15.99 -4.10
N LYS A 277 6.83 16.61 -4.59
CA LYS A 277 6.71 17.73 -5.54
C LYS A 277 6.40 17.29 -6.97
N CYS A 278 6.53 16.00 -7.23
CA CYS A 278 6.26 15.34 -8.49
C CYS A 278 4.95 14.53 -8.46
N ASN A 279 4.62 13.89 -9.58
CA ASN A 279 3.51 12.94 -9.62
C ASN A 279 3.81 11.73 -8.73
N ALA A 280 2.86 11.36 -7.88
CA ALA A 280 2.94 10.24 -6.95
C ALA A 280 1.86 9.20 -7.28
N SER A 281 2.30 8.02 -7.70
CA SER A 281 1.42 6.92 -8.14
C SER A 281 1.47 5.75 -7.16
N PHE A 282 0.32 5.36 -6.65
CA PHE A 282 0.11 4.19 -5.81
C PHE A 282 -1.04 3.36 -6.40
N GLU A 283 -0.87 2.89 -7.63
CA GLU A 283 -1.90 2.12 -8.33
C GLU A 283 -1.75 0.61 -8.09
N ASN A 284 -2.89 -0.09 -7.96
CA ASN A 284 -2.93 -1.54 -7.75
C ASN A 284 -2.09 -2.01 -6.55
N ILE A 285 -2.15 -1.29 -5.44
CA ILE A 285 -1.46 -1.70 -4.22
C ILE A 285 -2.16 -2.92 -3.63
N THR A 286 -1.35 -3.93 -3.27
CA THR A 286 -1.85 -5.09 -2.52
C THR A 286 -1.48 -4.89 -1.05
N ILE A 287 -2.49 -4.80 -0.19
CA ILE A 287 -2.31 -4.69 1.25
C ILE A 287 -2.75 -6.01 1.90
N HIS A 288 -1.87 -6.63 2.67
CA HIS A 288 -2.23 -7.85 3.40
C HIS A 288 -3.30 -7.54 4.47
N PRO A 289 -4.26 -8.45 4.73
CA PRO A 289 -5.38 -8.20 5.66
C PRO A 289 -5.01 -7.79 7.09
N ASN A 290 -3.81 -8.15 7.59
CA ASN A 290 -3.35 -7.75 8.93
C ASN A 290 -2.44 -6.53 8.93
N CYS A 291 -2.32 -5.81 7.81
CA CYS A 291 -1.68 -4.49 7.79
C CYS A 291 -2.36 -3.57 8.82
N ASN A 292 -1.55 -3.01 9.72
CA ASN A 292 -2.03 -2.25 10.87
C ASN A 292 -2.35 -0.79 10.52
N SER A 293 -1.53 -0.18 9.67
CA SER A 293 -1.68 1.22 9.27
C SER A 293 -1.07 1.49 7.91
N PHE A 294 -1.71 2.38 7.16
CA PHE A 294 -1.22 2.92 5.88
C PHE A 294 -1.43 4.43 5.92
N SER A 295 -0.41 5.18 6.29
CA SER A 295 -0.54 6.58 6.68
C SER A 295 0.23 7.51 5.76
N PHE A 296 -0.43 8.56 5.29
CA PHE A 296 0.10 9.74 4.61
C PHE A 296 -0.19 11.00 5.42
N LYS A 297 -0.38 10.87 6.73
CA LYS A 297 -0.79 11.97 7.57
C LYS A 297 0.17 13.16 7.42
N ASP A 298 -0.38 14.36 7.23
CA ASP A 298 0.35 15.61 7.02
C ASP A 298 1.29 15.59 5.78
N ALA A 299 1.13 14.65 4.85
CA ALA A 299 1.90 14.61 3.61
C ALA A 299 1.49 15.73 2.63
N LYS A 300 2.42 16.15 1.79
CA LYS A 300 2.23 17.21 0.79
C LYS A 300 2.42 16.66 -0.61
N PHE A 301 1.40 16.81 -1.44
CA PHE A 301 1.40 16.46 -2.86
C PHE A 301 1.31 17.73 -3.69
N ASP A 302 2.46 18.21 -4.17
CA ASP A 302 2.51 19.30 -5.15
C ASP A 302 2.44 18.80 -6.60
N GLY A 303 2.44 17.49 -6.86
CA GLY A 303 2.07 16.89 -8.16
C GLY A 303 0.77 16.07 -8.09
N SER A 304 0.41 15.36 -9.17
CA SER A 304 -0.81 14.52 -9.17
C SER A 304 -0.66 13.33 -8.22
N PHE A 305 -1.73 12.96 -7.51
CA PHE A 305 -1.73 11.83 -6.58
C PHE A 305 -2.79 10.80 -6.96
N ARG A 306 -2.41 9.52 -7.06
CA ARG A 306 -3.34 8.42 -7.36
C ARG A 306 -3.16 7.30 -6.35
N LEU A 307 -4.26 6.79 -5.81
CA LEU A 307 -4.23 5.69 -4.84
C LEU A 307 -5.35 4.68 -5.15
N SER A 308 -4.97 3.41 -5.35
CA SER A 308 -5.93 2.32 -5.54
C SER A 308 -5.42 1.01 -4.97
N PHE A 309 -6.37 0.16 -4.56
CA PHE A 309 -6.09 -1.17 -4.01
C PHE A 309 -6.60 -2.24 -4.97
N THR A 310 -5.88 -3.34 -5.08
CA THR A 310 -6.26 -4.50 -5.91
C THR A 310 -7.59 -5.09 -5.42
N GLU A 311 -7.67 -5.33 -4.12
CA GLU A 311 -8.81 -5.95 -3.42
C GLU A 311 -9.44 -5.01 -2.39
N GLU A 312 -10.64 -5.36 -1.92
CA GLU A 312 -11.32 -4.60 -0.86
C GLU A 312 -10.70 -4.92 0.50
N VAL A 313 -10.10 -3.91 1.15
CA VAL A 313 -9.43 -4.06 2.45
C VAL A 313 -10.21 -3.39 3.57
N THR A 314 -10.07 -3.89 4.79
CA THR A 314 -10.69 -3.30 5.99
C THR A 314 -9.86 -2.19 6.64
N LEU A 315 -8.80 -1.75 5.96
CA LEU A 315 -7.90 -0.70 6.39
C LEU A 315 -8.25 0.60 5.68
N ILE A 316 -8.45 1.69 6.43
CA ILE A 316 -8.64 3.02 5.85
C ILE A 316 -7.28 3.74 5.80
N PRO A 317 -6.80 4.14 4.61
CA PRO A 317 -5.57 4.93 4.51
C PRO A 317 -5.75 6.29 5.19
N ASP A 318 -4.75 6.70 5.95
CA ASP A 318 -4.78 7.96 6.70
C ASP A 318 -4.23 9.11 5.83
N LEU A 319 -5.12 9.92 5.26
CA LEU A 319 -4.77 11.12 4.51
C LEU A 319 -5.03 12.40 5.32
N VAL A 320 -5.22 12.32 6.64
CA VAL A 320 -5.54 13.48 7.49
C VAL A 320 -4.42 14.52 7.41
N GLY A 321 -4.79 15.80 7.29
CA GLY A 321 -3.82 16.89 7.22
C GLY A 321 -3.06 17.01 5.89
N THR A 322 -3.35 16.15 4.92
CA THR A 322 -2.67 16.21 3.61
C THR A 322 -2.93 17.51 2.88
N LYS A 323 -1.87 18.08 2.29
CA LYS A 323 -1.99 19.21 1.36
C LYS A 323 -1.86 18.71 -0.08
N VAL A 324 -2.89 18.93 -0.89
CA VAL A 324 -2.91 18.54 -2.31
C VAL A 324 -3.09 19.80 -3.16
N ASN A 325 -2.20 20.02 -4.13
CA ASN A 325 -2.28 21.19 -5.02
C ASN A 325 -2.74 20.84 -6.44
N HIS A 326 -2.77 19.55 -6.79
CA HIS A 326 -3.16 19.04 -8.11
C HIS A 326 -4.20 17.93 -7.98
N GLN A 327 -4.54 17.30 -9.11
CA GLN A 327 -5.56 16.26 -9.20
C GLN A 327 -5.26 15.06 -8.30
N VAL A 328 -6.30 14.59 -7.63
CA VAL A 328 -6.32 13.39 -6.79
C VAL A 328 -7.29 12.37 -7.39
N ASP A 329 -6.85 11.13 -7.61
CA ASP A 329 -7.70 10.02 -8.05
C ASP A 329 -7.79 8.94 -6.97
N LEU A 330 -9.01 8.72 -6.47
CA LEU A 330 -9.38 7.70 -5.48
C LEU A 330 -10.48 6.76 -5.99
N HIS A 331 -10.85 6.83 -7.27
CA HIS A 331 -12.02 6.12 -7.81
C HIS A 331 -11.93 4.60 -7.64
N LYS A 332 -10.70 4.06 -7.75
CA LYS A 332 -10.41 2.63 -7.58
C LYS A 332 -9.91 2.28 -6.17
N LEU A 333 -10.01 3.19 -5.20
CA LEU A 333 -9.66 2.91 -3.82
C LEU A 333 -10.74 1.99 -3.21
N LYS A 334 -10.41 0.73 -2.92
CA LYS A 334 -11.35 -0.25 -2.36
C LYS A 334 -11.04 -0.45 -0.87
N CYS A 335 -11.56 0.42 -0.01
CA CYS A 335 -11.36 0.32 1.44
C CYS A 335 -12.68 0.48 2.20
N ARG A 336 -12.78 -0.16 3.37
CA ARG A 336 -13.93 -0.06 4.28
C ARG A 336 -13.51 -0.08 5.74
N PRO A 337 -14.24 0.58 6.66
CA PRO A 337 -13.95 0.51 8.08
C PRO A 337 -14.24 -0.88 8.68
N LYS A 338 -13.44 -1.29 9.67
CA LYS A 338 -13.64 -2.55 10.43
C LYS A 338 -14.96 -2.51 11.23
N GLY A 339 -15.69 -3.64 11.24
CA GLY A 339 -16.87 -3.82 12.08
C GLY A 339 -18.17 -3.12 11.63
N VAL A 340 -18.20 -2.51 10.45
CA VAL A 340 -19.32 -1.64 10.03
C VAL A 340 -20.47 -2.36 9.28
N ARG A 341 -20.22 -3.50 8.62
CA ARG A 341 -21.23 -4.28 7.86
C ARG A 341 -21.53 -5.65 8.48
N LYS A 342 -21.67 -5.72 9.81
CA LYS A 342 -21.79 -7.00 10.52
C LYS A 342 -23.08 -7.78 10.25
N LYS A 343 -22.96 -9.11 10.21
CA LYS A 343 -24.02 -10.05 10.62
C LYS A 343 -24.16 -9.98 12.15
N ILE A 344 -25.38 -10.19 12.66
CA ILE A 344 -25.84 -10.01 14.05
C ILE A 344 -24.92 -10.62 15.16
N ASN A 345 -23.96 -11.52 14.83
CA ASN A 345 -23.19 -12.32 15.78
C ASN A 345 -21.66 -12.06 15.87
N SER A 346 -21.11 -10.94 15.37
CA SER A 346 -19.66 -10.66 15.58
C SER A 346 -19.40 -9.55 16.61
N ASN A 347 -18.37 -9.74 17.44
CA ASN A 347 -17.98 -8.82 18.54
C ASN A 347 -16.97 -7.73 18.13
N GLU A 348 -16.65 -7.54 16.84
CA GLU A 348 -15.65 -6.54 16.39
C GLU A 348 -16.06 -5.08 16.65
N LYS A 349 -15.34 -4.36 17.51
CA LYS A 349 -15.66 -2.95 17.78
C LYS A 349 -15.38 -2.08 16.54
N VAL A 350 -16.29 -1.15 16.22
CA VAL A 350 -16.05 -0.13 15.19
C VAL A 350 -14.88 0.74 15.62
N ASN A 351 -13.93 0.96 14.73
CA ASN A 351 -12.76 1.80 15.01
C ASN A 351 -13.12 3.29 14.85
N GLU A 352 -13.33 3.98 15.97
CA GLU A 352 -13.67 5.42 15.96
C GLU A 352 -12.55 6.29 15.35
N ASN A 353 -11.30 5.82 15.37
CA ASN A 353 -10.16 6.52 14.79
C ASN A 353 -10.20 6.58 13.24
N ASP A 354 -11.07 5.82 12.59
CA ASP A 354 -11.24 5.89 11.13
C ASP A 354 -12.11 7.07 10.71
N LEU A 355 -12.83 7.72 11.63
CA LEU A 355 -13.76 8.80 11.31
C LEU A 355 -13.08 10.04 10.69
N PRO A 356 -11.96 10.58 11.25
CA PRO A 356 -11.25 11.68 10.61
C PRO A 356 -10.69 11.30 9.24
N LYS A 357 -10.23 10.04 9.08
CA LYS A 357 -9.68 9.53 7.83
C LYS A 357 -10.73 9.47 6.73
N LEU A 358 -11.91 8.93 7.03
CA LEU A 358 -13.05 8.89 6.10
C LEU A 358 -13.54 10.29 5.73
N THR A 359 -13.59 11.21 6.71
CA THR A 359 -13.96 12.61 6.46
C THR A 359 -13.02 13.23 5.45
N ARG A 360 -11.71 13.03 5.62
CA ARG A 360 -10.72 13.56 4.68
C ARG A 360 -10.77 12.89 3.31
N LEU A 361 -10.96 11.58 3.24
CA LEU A 361 -11.14 10.85 1.99
C LEU A 361 -12.37 11.35 1.20
N LYS A 362 -13.47 11.63 1.89
CA LYS A 362 -14.67 12.23 1.31
C LYS A 362 -14.38 13.63 0.75
N GLU A 363 -13.74 14.51 1.52
CA GLU A 363 -13.37 15.86 1.06
C GLU A 363 -12.50 15.81 -0.21
N LEU A 364 -11.53 14.90 -0.26
CA LEU A 364 -10.67 14.72 -1.43
C LEU A 364 -11.48 14.23 -2.64
N ALA A 365 -12.38 13.26 -2.48
CA ALA A 365 -13.25 12.78 -3.55
C ALA A 365 -14.22 13.85 -4.06
N GLU A 366 -14.79 14.68 -3.18
CA GLU A 366 -15.63 15.82 -3.55
C GLU A 366 -14.83 16.85 -4.35
N SER A 367 -13.61 17.17 -3.91
CA SER A 367 -12.73 18.11 -4.60
C SER A 367 -12.33 17.65 -6.01
N SER A 368 -12.20 16.33 -6.22
CA SER A 368 -11.91 15.72 -7.52
C SER A 368 -13.15 15.46 -8.38
N LYS A 369 -14.35 15.84 -7.91
CA LYS A 369 -15.65 15.59 -8.56
C LYS A 369 -15.99 14.10 -8.73
N ASP A 370 -15.43 13.24 -7.88
CA ASP A 370 -15.77 11.82 -7.78
C ASP A 370 -16.92 11.62 -6.79
N HIS A 371 -18.14 11.85 -7.28
CA HIS A 371 -19.35 11.82 -6.46
C HIS A 371 -19.68 10.43 -5.91
N ASP A 372 -19.41 9.36 -6.65
CA ASP A 372 -19.74 8.00 -6.22
C ASP A 372 -18.83 7.58 -5.05
N THR A 373 -17.54 7.89 -5.15
CA THR A 373 -16.57 7.66 -4.07
C THR A 373 -16.88 8.52 -2.84
N ALA A 374 -17.24 9.80 -3.04
CA ALA A 374 -17.65 10.68 -1.95
C ALA A 374 -18.89 10.16 -1.21
N LEU A 375 -19.93 9.74 -1.95
CA LEU A 375 -21.15 9.16 -1.39
C LEU A 375 -20.86 7.87 -0.62
N ARG A 376 -19.92 7.06 -1.10
CA ARG A 376 -19.45 5.85 -0.42
C ARG A 376 -18.83 6.16 0.94
N PHE A 377 -17.86 7.07 0.98
CA PHE A 377 -17.19 7.46 2.23
C PHE A 377 -18.14 8.16 3.20
N HIS A 378 -19.08 8.96 2.69
CA HIS A 378 -20.12 9.59 3.51
C HIS A 378 -21.02 8.55 4.18
N ALA A 379 -21.44 7.51 3.44
CA ALA A 379 -22.23 6.43 4.03
C ALA A 379 -21.46 5.78 5.19
N ASP A 380 -20.19 5.41 4.98
CA ASP A 380 -19.34 4.81 6.01
C ASP A 380 -19.14 5.72 7.23
N GLU A 381 -18.96 7.03 7.02
CA GLU A 381 -18.92 8.05 8.08
C GLU A 381 -20.18 8.00 8.98
N ILE A 382 -21.37 7.94 8.36
CA ILE A 382 -22.64 7.84 9.10
C ILE A 382 -22.73 6.50 9.84
N ARG A 383 -22.23 5.40 9.24
CA ARG A 383 -22.24 4.10 9.92
C ARG A 383 -21.39 4.12 11.20
N ILE A 384 -20.23 4.78 11.18
CA ILE A 384 -19.38 4.92 12.37
C ILE A 384 -20.03 5.82 13.44
N LYS A 385 -20.61 6.96 13.04
CA LYS A 385 -21.29 7.89 13.97
C LYS A 385 -22.60 7.33 14.58
N ARG A 386 -23.05 6.16 14.12
CA ARG A 386 -24.37 5.63 14.42
C ARG A 386 -24.50 5.25 15.90
N LYS A 387 -25.50 5.82 16.58
CA LYS A 387 -25.95 5.39 17.90
C LYS A 387 -27.07 4.35 17.76
N TRP A 388 -27.20 3.45 18.73
CA TRP A 388 -28.18 2.37 18.71
C TRP A 388 -29.65 2.83 18.63
N TRP A 389 -29.97 4.01 19.17
CA TRP A 389 -31.31 4.60 19.08
C TRP A 389 -31.64 5.23 17.71
N ASN A 390 -30.66 5.40 16.81
CA ASN A 390 -30.87 6.06 15.53
C ASN A 390 -31.49 5.12 14.49
N LEU A 391 -32.74 4.72 14.73
CA LEU A 391 -33.51 3.80 13.87
C LEU A 391 -33.64 4.30 12.42
N ILE A 392 -33.69 5.63 12.22
CA ILE A 392 -33.77 6.25 10.89
C ILE A 392 -32.54 5.90 10.05
N SER A 393 -31.34 5.98 10.65
CA SER A 393 -30.11 5.66 9.94
C SER A 393 -29.99 4.18 9.58
N TYR A 394 -30.47 3.27 10.44
CA TYR A 394 -30.55 1.84 10.13
C TYR A 394 -31.55 1.58 9.00
N PHE A 395 -32.73 2.19 9.08
CA PHE A 395 -33.75 2.08 8.05
C PHE A 395 -33.22 2.57 6.69
N PHE A 396 -32.53 3.72 6.66
CA PHE A 396 -31.98 4.29 5.42
C PHE A 396 -30.85 3.43 4.81
N ASP A 397 -29.98 2.84 5.65
CA ASP A 397 -28.93 1.90 5.21
C ASP A 397 -29.52 0.61 4.62
N ILE A 398 -30.50 0.01 5.31
CA ILE A 398 -31.16 -1.22 4.87
C ILE A 398 -31.93 -0.98 3.57
N SER A 399 -32.71 0.09 3.51
CA SER A 399 -33.61 0.37 2.40
C SER A 399 -32.93 0.92 1.16
N SER A 400 -31.74 1.54 1.26
CA SER A 400 -31.12 2.22 0.10
C SER A 400 -29.59 2.25 0.07
N ASN A 401 -28.91 1.69 1.08
CA ASN A 401 -27.46 1.85 1.25
C ASN A 401 -27.07 3.35 1.19
N TYR A 402 -27.76 4.17 1.98
CA TYR A 402 -27.59 5.63 2.00
C TYR A 402 -27.74 6.30 0.62
N GLY A 403 -28.65 5.79 -0.22
CA GLY A 403 -28.91 6.33 -1.55
C GLY A 403 -27.93 5.87 -2.65
N GLN A 404 -27.11 4.84 -2.39
CA GLN A 404 -26.21 4.24 -3.39
C GLN A 404 -26.92 3.17 -4.23
N GLU A 405 -27.91 2.48 -3.67
CA GLU A 405 -28.57 1.35 -4.33
C GLU A 405 -30.03 1.65 -4.64
N ILE A 406 -30.37 1.71 -5.94
CA ILE A 406 -31.74 1.96 -6.41
C ILE A 406 -32.65 0.75 -6.29
N PHE A 407 -32.10 -0.48 -6.32
CA PHE A 407 -32.91 -1.70 -6.33
C PHE A 407 -33.53 -2.00 -4.96
N ARG A 408 -32.82 -1.72 -3.86
CA ARG A 408 -33.33 -1.95 -2.50
C ARG A 408 -34.64 -1.20 -2.20
N PRO A 409 -34.78 0.10 -2.47
CA PRO A 409 -36.04 0.79 -2.15
C PRO A 409 -37.18 0.36 -3.08
N ILE A 410 -36.89 -0.04 -4.33
CA ILE A 410 -37.88 -0.65 -5.24
C ILE A 410 -38.40 -1.96 -4.65
N LEU A 411 -37.50 -2.84 -4.19
CA LEU A 411 -37.90 -4.11 -3.59
C LEU A 411 -38.70 -3.89 -2.30
N CYS A 412 -38.27 -2.97 -1.43
CA CYS A 412 -39.00 -2.62 -0.22
C CYS A 412 -40.41 -2.06 -0.52
N LEU A 413 -40.55 -1.26 -1.58
CA LEU A 413 -41.84 -0.77 -2.06
C LEU A 413 -42.74 -1.92 -2.53
N ILE A 414 -42.22 -2.84 -3.34
CA ILE A 414 -42.98 -4.02 -3.81
C ILE A 414 -43.46 -4.87 -2.64
N ILE A 415 -42.58 -5.17 -1.68
CA ILE A 415 -42.93 -5.95 -0.49
C ILE A 415 -44.01 -5.24 0.33
N THR A 416 -43.88 -3.92 0.50
CA THR A 416 -44.87 -3.09 1.20
C THR A 416 -46.24 -3.16 0.54
N ILE A 417 -46.29 -3.09 -0.79
CA ILE A 417 -47.53 -3.21 -1.57
C ILE A 417 -48.14 -4.61 -1.39
N ILE A 418 -47.34 -5.67 -1.45
CA ILE A 418 -47.82 -7.05 -1.26
C ILE A 418 -48.43 -7.23 0.14
N ILE A 419 -47.75 -6.76 1.18
CA ILE A 419 -48.26 -6.84 2.56
C ILE A 419 -49.56 -6.06 2.69
N LEU A 420 -49.64 -4.86 2.11
CA LEU A 420 -50.84 -4.05 2.14
C LEU A 420 -52.01 -4.72 1.40
N ILE A 421 -51.76 -5.37 0.25
CA ILE A 421 -52.76 -6.17 -0.47
C ILE A 421 -53.27 -7.31 0.43
N SER A 422 -52.36 -8.07 1.06
CA SER A 422 -52.75 -9.17 1.96
C SER A 422 -53.57 -8.70 3.16
N LEU A 423 -53.18 -7.61 3.80
CA LEU A 423 -53.92 -7.02 4.92
C LEU A 423 -55.29 -6.50 4.50
N THR A 424 -55.37 -5.89 3.32
CA THR A 424 -56.62 -5.40 2.75
C THR A 424 -57.56 -6.56 2.42
N TYR A 425 -57.04 -7.64 1.85
CA TYR A 425 -57.80 -8.86 1.59
C TYR A 425 -58.37 -9.43 2.90
N VAL A 426 -57.56 -9.55 3.95
CA VAL A 426 -58.03 -10.01 5.28
C VAL A 426 -59.12 -9.08 5.83
N ALA A 427 -58.91 -7.76 5.79
CA ALA A 427 -59.90 -6.79 6.28
C ALA A 427 -61.24 -6.89 5.54
N ILE A 428 -61.22 -7.03 4.21
CA ILE A 428 -62.43 -7.20 3.41
C ILE A 428 -63.11 -8.54 3.74
N THR A 429 -62.37 -9.65 3.81
CA THR A 429 -62.96 -10.96 4.14
C THR A 429 -63.54 -11.04 5.56
N CYS A 430 -63.00 -10.30 6.53
CA CYS A 430 -63.57 -10.18 7.86
C CYS A 430 -64.91 -9.44 7.87
N ASP A 431 -65.07 -8.43 7.00
CA ASP A 431 -66.32 -7.69 6.82
C ASP A 431 -67.41 -8.58 6.20
N TYR A 432 -67.08 -9.29 5.11
CA TYR A 432 -67.99 -10.27 4.49
C TYR A 432 -68.42 -11.38 5.45
N LYS A 433 -67.51 -11.93 6.27
CA LYS A 433 -67.89 -12.90 7.31
C LYS A 433 -68.84 -12.33 8.36
N LYS A 434 -68.76 -11.03 8.63
CA LYS A 434 -69.65 -10.35 9.58
C LYS A 434 -71.03 -10.10 8.98
N SER A 435 -71.12 -9.80 7.67
CA SER A 435 -72.40 -9.69 6.96
C SER A 435 -73.09 -11.04 6.80
N ASP A 436 -72.35 -12.10 6.46
CA ASP A 436 -72.92 -13.44 6.26
C ASP A 436 -73.38 -14.08 7.57
N PHE A 437 -72.68 -13.85 8.68
CA PHE A 437 -73.12 -14.30 10.02
C PHE A 437 -74.42 -13.63 10.50
N LEU A 438 -74.75 -12.44 9.97
CA LEU A 438 -76.00 -11.72 10.25
C LEU A 438 -77.13 -12.08 9.26
N SER A 439 -76.82 -12.81 8.19
CA SER A 439 -77.80 -13.28 7.21
C SER A 439 -78.36 -14.65 7.61
N VAL A 440 -79.67 -14.83 7.52
CA VAL A 440 -80.42 -16.01 8.00
C VAL A 440 -80.24 -17.25 7.10
N ASP A 441 -79.46 -17.17 6.03
CA ASP A 441 -79.38 -18.18 4.97
C ASP A 441 -78.38 -19.33 5.22
N PHE A 442 -77.83 -19.45 6.44
CA PHE A 442 -76.72 -20.36 6.76
C PHE A 442 -77.03 -21.88 6.69
N LEU A 443 -78.22 -22.31 6.26
CA LEU A 443 -78.65 -23.71 6.36
C LEU A 443 -78.95 -24.44 5.04
N TYR A 444 -78.86 -23.83 3.86
CA TYR A 444 -79.30 -24.55 2.63
C TYR A 444 -78.59 -24.09 1.34
N ASN A 445 -77.37 -24.58 1.07
CA ASN A 445 -76.94 -24.69 -0.34
C ASN A 445 -75.74 -25.63 -0.58
N ASP A 446 -75.93 -26.62 -1.45
CA ASP A 446 -74.93 -27.62 -1.87
C ASP A 446 -74.05 -27.17 -3.07
N ASN A 447 -74.17 -25.92 -3.54
CA ASN A 447 -73.34 -25.34 -4.62
C ASN A 447 -72.19 -24.46 -4.08
N TRP A 448 -71.54 -24.93 -3.02
CA TRP A 448 -70.68 -24.11 -2.17
C TRP A 448 -69.28 -23.78 -2.73
N SER A 449 -68.79 -24.52 -3.74
CA SER A 449 -67.40 -24.38 -4.23
C SER A 449 -67.21 -23.28 -5.29
N CYS A 450 -68.13 -23.15 -6.24
CA CYS A 450 -67.99 -22.26 -7.41
C CYS A 450 -68.35 -20.79 -7.10
N TYR A 451 -69.37 -20.55 -6.27
CA TYR A 451 -69.78 -19.20 -5.82
C TYR A 451 -68.70 -18.54 -4.97
N HIS A 452 -68.06 -19.31 -4.10
CA HIS A 452 -66.95 -18.85 -3.27
C HIS A 452 -65.68 -18.51 -4.06
N GLU A 453 -65.55 -19.00 -5.30
CA GLU A 453 -64.43 -18.67 -6.18
C GLU A 453 -64.65 -17.32 -6.85
N LEU A 454 -65.82 -17.06 -7.44
CA LEU A 454 -66.18 -15.79 -8.06
C LEU A 454 -66.14 -14.61 -7.08
N GLU A 455 -66.66 -14.80 -5.85
CA GLU A 455 -66.54 -13.80 -4.79
C GLU A 455 -65.09 -13.59 -4.32
N ARG A 456 -64.27 -14.65 -4.29
CA ARG A 456 -62.83 -14.53 -3.97
C ARG A 456 -62.06 -13.72 -5.00
N TYR A 457 -62.39 -13.85 -6.28
CA TYR A 457 -61.82 -13.02 -7.34
C TYR A 457 -62.21 -11.55 -7.18
N GLU A 458 -63.49 -11.27 -6.90
CA GLU A 458 -63.97 -9.90 -6.71
C GLU A 458 -63.35 -9.22 -5.47
N VAL A 459 -63.22 -9.97 -4.37
CA VAL A 459 -62.54 -9.51 -3.14
C VAL A 459 -61.05 -9.23 -3.38
N ARG A 460 -60.37 -10.07 -4.17
CA ARG A 460 -58.97 -9.87 -4.53
C ARG A 460 -58.77 -8.60 -5.35
N ASP A 461 -59.62 -8.36 -6.33
CA ASP A 461 -59.51 -7.18 -7.19
C ASP A 461 -59.81 -5.88 -6.41
N LYS A 462 -60.83 -5.89 -5.55
CA LYS A 462 -61.11 -4.79 -4.60
C LYS A 462 -59.92 -4.54 -3.67
N ALA A 463 -59.30 -5.59 -3.13
CA ALA A 463 -58.14 -5.48 -2.25
C ALA A 463 -56.92 -4.88 -2.96
N VAL A 464 -56.67 -5.29 -4.21
CA VAL A 464 -55.58 -4.75 -5.03
C VAL A 464 -55.80 -3.28 -5.36
N ILE A 465 -56.98 -2.89 -5.82
CA ILE A 465 -57.31 -1.49 -6.16
C ILE A 465 -57.17 -0.59 -4.92
N LEU A 466 -57.74 -1.02 -3.78
CA LEU A 466 -57.69 -0.25 -2.54
C LEU A 466 -56.24 -0.14 -2.03
N ALA A 467 -55.46 -1.24 -1.99
CA ALA A 467 -54.07 -1.21 -1.56
C ALA A 467 -53.17 -0.34 -2.47
N LEU A 468 -53.31 -0.46 -3.80
CA LEU A 468 -52.55 0.35 -4.75
C LEU A 468 -52.88 1.84 -4.62
N SER A 469 -54.16 2.19 -4.41
CA SER A 469 -54.58 3.59 -4.23
C SER A 469 -53.93 4.25 -3.01
N LYS A 470 -53.68 3.46 -1.96
CA LYS A 470 -53.08 3.92 -0.70
C LYS A 470 -51.55 3.96 -0.81
N ALA A 471 -50.93 2.99 -1.50
CA ALA A 471 -49.48 2.91 -1.67
C ALA A 471 -48.92 3.88 -2.74
N ILE A 472 -49.67 4.13 -3.83
CA ILE A 472 -49.24 4.97 -4.96
C ILE A 472 -50.39 5.92 -5.34
N PRO A 473 -50.53 7.08 -4.67
CA PRO A 473 -51.67 7.98 -4.85
C PRO A 473 -51.72 8.67 -6.23
N PHE A 474 -50.61 8.64 -6.98
CA PHE A 474 -50.43 9.38 -8.23
C PHE A 474 -51.01 8.64 -9.45
N ILE A 475 -51.54 7.42 -9.26
CA ILE A 475 -52.21 6.67 -10.32
C ILE A 475 -53.67 7.12 -10.39
N GLY A 476 -53.96 8.06 -11.30
CA GLY A 476 -55.24 8.80 -11.35
C GLY A 476 -56.51 7.93 -11.39
N ASN A 477 -56.54 6.87 -12.20
CA ASN A 477 -57.75 6.04 -12.34
C ASN A 477 -58.04 5.15 -11.11
N ILE A 478 -57.01 4.78 -10.34
CA ILE A 478 -57.15 3.88 -9.19
C ILE A 478 -57.78 4.63 -7.99
N GLY A 479 -57.58 5.94 -7.91
CA GLY A 479 -58.12 6.77 -6.81
C GLY A 479 -59.64 6.92 -6.83
N THR A 480 -60.27 6.98 -8.01
CA THR A 480 -61.73 7.07 -8.15
C THR A 480 -62.41 5.75 -7.82
N ASP A 481 -61.85 4.64 -8.32
CA ASP A 481 -62.38 3.29 -8.12
C ASP A 481 -62.25 2.87 -6.65
N SER A 482 -61.13 3.23 -6.01
CA SER A 482 -60.90 3.00 -4.59
C SER A 482 -61.92 3.72 -3.69
N ARG A 483 -62.24 4.99 -3.96
CA ARG A 483 -63.26 5.72 -3.17
C ARG A 483 -64.66 5.13 -3.31
N ALA A 484 -64.98 4.59 -4.49
CA ALA A 484 -66.25 3.90 -4.72
C ALA A 484 -66.31 2.56 -3.94
N VAL A 485 -65.18 1.85 -3.85
CA VAL A 485 -65.04 0.61 -3.06
C VAL A 485 -65.04 0.89 -1.55
N GLU A 486 -64.31 1.89 -1.08
CA GLU A 486 -64.19 2.28 0.34
C GLU A 486 -65.53 2.81 0.90
N LYS A 487 -66.37 3.46 0.09
CA LYS A 487 -67.73 3.87 0.50
C LYS A 487 -68.70 2.69 0.67
N LYS A 488 -68.43 1.55 0.04
CA LYS A 488 -69.30 0.36 0.06
C LYS A 488 -68.88 -0.66 1.12
N LEU A 489 -67.71 -0.51 1.73
CA LEU A 489 -67.14 -1.46 2.69
C LEU A 489 -66.99 -0.81 4.06
N GLU A 490 -67.47 -1.44 5.12
CA GLU A 490 -67.31 -0.96 6.50
C GLU A 490 -66.00 -1.46 7.10
N LEU A 491 -64.89 -0.94 6.56
CA LEU A 491 -63.55 -1.41 6.94
C LEU A 491 -63.25 -1.15 8.43
N PRO A 492 -62.65 -2.12 9.15
CA PRO A 492 -62.30 -1.97 10.55
C PRO A 492 -61.34 -0.80 10.83
N ASP A 493 -61.46 -0.16 11.99
CA ASP A 493 -60.61 0.98 12.34
C ASP A 493 -59.12 0.63 12.46
N TRP A 494 -58.81 -0.60 12.88
CA TRP A 494 -57.43 -1.11 12.91
C TRP A 494 -56.81 -1.13 11.50
N TYR A 495 -57.61 -1.45 10.47
CA TYR A 495 -57.13 -1.48 9.08
C TYR A 495 -56.83 -0.06 8.59
N LYS A 496 -57.68 0.93 8.93
CA LYS A 496 -57.44 2.34 8.56
C LYS A 496 -56.09 2.81 9.09
N LEU A 497 -55.80 2.58 10.37
CA LEU A 497 -54.52 2.94 11.00
C LEU A 497 -53.32 2.26 10.32
N ILE A 498 -53.41 0.94 10.07
CA ILE A 498 -52.32 0.18 9.44
C ILE A 498 -52.12 0.60 7.98
N SER A 499 -53.19 0.84 7.24
CA SER A 499 -53.12 1.29 5.85
C SER A 499 -52.45 2.66 5.71
N TYR A 500 -52.71 3.60 6.63
CA TYR A 500 -51.99 4.88 6.68
C TYR A 500 -50.50 4.70 6.94
N PHE A 501 -50.11 3.81 7.86
CA PHE A 501 -48.71 3.52 8.13
C PHE A 501 -47.99 2.98 6.88
N PHE A 502 -48.57 1.99 6.18
CA PHE A 502 -47.98 1.45 4.94
C PHE A 502 -48.02 2.43 3.77
N SER A 503 -48.99 3.36 3.75
CA SER A 503 -49.01 4.46 2.79
C SER A 503 -47.79 5.37 3.00
N ILE A 504 -47.57 5.84 4.23
CA ILE A 504 -46.39 6.64 4.62
C ILE A 504 -45.10 5.91 4.24
N LEU A 505 -45.01 4.62 4.55
CA LEU A 505 -43.85 3.80 4.22
C LEU A 505 -43.60 3.72 2.70
N SER A 506 -44.67 3.60 1.90
CA SER A 506 -44.59 3.62 0.43
C SER A 506 -44.07 4.97 -0.09
N TYR A 507 -44.54 6.10 0.46
CA TYR A 507 -44.01 7.42 0.11
C TYR A 507 -42.53 7.55 0.44
N VAL A 508 -42.08 7.03 1.59
CA VAL A 508 -40.66 7.03 1.95
C VAL A 508 -39.85 6.25 0.91
N PHE A 509 -40.30 5.07 0.48
CA PHE A 509 -39.58 4.31 -0.55
C PHE A 509 -39.59 4.99 -1.91
N ILE A 510 -40.69 5.62 -2.33
CA ILE A 510 -40.73 6.43 -3.55
C ILE A 510 -39.74 7.60 -3.48
N PHE A 511 -39.70 8.30 -2.33
CA PHE A 511 -38.73 9.37 -2.09
C PHE A 511 -37.29 8.84 -2.17
N LEU A 512 -37.01 7.67 -1.56
CA LEU A 512 -35.69 7.05 -1.61
C LEU A 512 -35.28 6.65 -3.03
N ILE A 513 -36.22 6.17 -3.86
CA ILE A 513 -35.97 5.92 -5.30
C ILE A 513 -35.56 7.23 -5.98
N GLY A 514 -36.31 8.31 -5.74
CA GLY A 514 -35.98 9.64 -6.25
C GLY A 514 -34.59 10.13 -5.80
N LEU A 515 -34.24 9.91 -4.53
CA LEU A 515 -32.93 10.25 -3.99
C LEU A 515 -31.80 9.43 -4.65
N CYS A 516 -31.99 8.12 -4.84
CA CYS A 516 -31.04 7.27 -5.55
C CYS A 516 -30.87 7.71 -7.02
N LEU A 517 -31.95 8.08 -7.70
CA LEU A 517 -31.91 8.62 -9.07
C LEU A 517 -31.15 9.94 -9.11
N ARG A 518 -31.42 10.85 -8.17
CA ARG A 518 -30.71 12.12 -8.02
C ARG A 518 -29.21 11.90 -7.86
N ASN A 519 -28.82 11.00 -6.97
CA ASN A 519 -27.41 10.70 -6.72
C ASN A 519 -26.74 10.08 -7.96
N ARG A 520 -27.41 9.15 -8.64
CA ARG A 520 -26.86 8.44 -9.81
C ARG A 520 -26.73 9.31 -11.06
N TYR A 521 -27.75 10.13 -11.34
CA TYR A 521 -27.83 10.91 -12.57
C TYR A 521 -27.51 12.40 -12.38
N ARG A 522 -27.22 12.82 -11.14
CA ARG A 522 -26.88 14.20 -10.77
C ARG A 522 -27.95 15.21 -11.22
N ILE A 523 -29.22 14.84 -11.03
CA ILE A 523 -30.41 15.64 -11.37
C ILE A 523 -30.71 16.67 -10.28
#